data_AF-A0A661AL10-F1
#
_entry.id   AF-A0A661AL10-F1
#
_cell.length_a   1.000
_cell.length_b   1.000
_cell.length_c   1.000
_cell.angle_alpha   90.00
_cell.angle_beta   90.00
_cell.angle_gamma   90.00
#
_symmetry.space_group_name_H-M   'P 1'
#
loop_
_entity.id
_entity.type
_entity.pdbx_description
1 polymer ?
#
loop_
_entity_poly.entity_id
_entity_poly.type
_entity_poly.pdbx_seq_one_letter_code
_entity_poly.pdbx_strand_id
1 'polypeptide(L)'
;MDRRDIERIARDEIIKDFPEFADVPPHIEEREMVVSDSTYEKARMKPRKPSKVWVAVFRKYFKTEDGQEIEKVIRATIDSKGKVIKITHSH
;
A
#
# COMPACT_ATOMS: atom_id res chain seq x y z
N MET A 1 -5.71 -2.11 15.40
CA MET A 1 -4.29 -2.17 15.04
C MET A 1 -3.73 -0.78 15.10
N ASP A 2 -2.54 -0.65 15.65
CA ASP A 2 -1.87 0.63 15.78
C ASP A 2 -1.05 0.95 14.52
N ARG A 3 -0.85 2.24 14.25
CA ARG A 3 -0.07 2.72 13.11
C ARG A 3 1.34 2.12 13.06
N ARG A 4 1.94 1.86 14.23
CA ARG A 4 3.29 1.27 14.35
C ARG A 4 3.35 -0.16 13.86
N ASP A 5 2.32 -0.97 14.12
CA ASP A 5 2.25 -2.34 13.61
C ASP A 5 2.10 -2.36 12.09
N ILE A 6 1.27 -1.48 11.55
CA ILE A 6 1.07 -1.32 10.10
C ILE A 6 2.38 -0.93 9.43
N GLU A 7 3.10 0.04 9.98
CA GLU A 7 4.40 0.47 9.47
C GLU A 7 5.40 -0.70 9.46
N ARG A 8 5.48 -1.47 10.55
CA ARG A 8 6.38 -2.62 10.63
C ARG A 8 6.04 -3.69 9.60
N ILE A 9 4.76 -4.04 9.45
CA ILE A 9 4.30 -5.05 8.48
C ILE A 9 4.57 -4.57 7.06
N ALA A 10 4.21 -3.32 6.74
CA ALA A 10 4.47 -2.73 5.44
C ALA A 10 5.96 -2.78 5.11
N ARG A 11 6.81 -2.37 6.07
CA ARG A 11 8.26 -2.31 5.88
C ARG A 11 8.87 -3.70 5.72
N ASP A 12 8.48 -4.67 6.54
CA ASP A 12 8.99 -6.04 6.43
C ASP A 12 8.67 -6.67 5.06
N GLU A 13 7.44 -6.47 4.57
CA GLU A 13 7.02 -7.01 3.27
C GLU A 13 7.64 -6.25 2.10
N ILE A 14 7.72 -4.92 2.17
CA ILE A 14 8.33 -4.12 1.09
C ILE A 14 9.85 -4.31 1.03
N ILE A 15 10.56 -4.43 2.16
CA ILE A 15 12.02 -4.62 2.15
C ILE A 15 12.43 -5.96 1.53
N LYS A 16 11.62 -7.01 1.72
CA LYS A 16 11.88 -8.33 1.11
C LYS A 16 11.94 -8.25 -0.41
N ASP A 17 11.01 -7.51 -1.01
CA ASP A 17 10.87 -7.39 -2.46
C ASP A 17 11.65 -6.20 -3.03
N PHE A 18 11.79 -5.13 -2.24
CA PHE A 18 12.42 -3.85 -2.60
C PHE A 18 13.33 -3.34 -1.46
N PRO A 19 14.52 -3.94 -1.27
CA PRO A 19 15.46 -3.55 -0.21
C PRO A 19 15.93 -2.09 -0.33
N GLU A 20 15.85 -1.51 -1.53
CA GLU A 20 16.15 -0.10 -1.79
C GLU A 20 15.27 0.89 -1.00
N PHE A 21 14.11 0.45 -0.50
CA PHE A 21 13.21 1.26 0.35
C PHE A 21 13.42 1.02 1.85
N ALA A 22 14.43 0.26 2.26
CA ALA A 22 14.66 -0.04 3.67
C ALA A 22 14.90 1.20 4.54
N ASP A 23 15.50 2.24 3.97
CA ASP A 23 15.78 3.50 4.64
C ASP A 23 14.66 4.56 4.46
N VAL A 24 13.65 4.25 3.63
CA VAL A 24 12.57 5.20 3.32
C VAL A 24 11.40 4.97 4.29
N PRO A 25 11.00 5.99 5.08
CA PRO A 25 9.84 5.88 5.94
C PRO A 25 8.55 5.84 5.09
N PRO A 26 7.63 4.89 5.33
CA PRO A 26 6.34 4.90 4.67
C PRO A 26 5.44 5.99 5.23
N HIS A 27 4.69 6.62 4.36
CA HIS A 27 3.55 7.43 4.74
C HIS A 27 2.32 6.54 4.91
N ILE A 28 1.78 6.46 6.14
CA ILE A 28 0.63 5.62 6.47
C ILE A 28 -0.65 6.47 6.44
N GLU A 29 -1.60 6.09 5.59
CA GLU A 29 -2.92 6.70 5.48
C GLU A 29 -4.00 5.66 5.83
N GLU A 30 -4.95 6.00 6.71
CA GLU A 30 -6.16 5.20 6.91
C GLU A 30 -7.16 5.53 5.80
N ARG A 31 -7.68 4.50 5.12
CA ARG A 31 -8.73 4.63 4.11
C ARG A 31 -9.85 3.65 4.38
N GLU A 32 -11.07 4.12 4.20
CA GLU A 32 -12.22 3.23 4.13
C GLU A 32 -12.39 2.75 2.69
N MET A 33 -12.19 1.45 2.47
CA MET A 33 -12.44 0.86 1.18
C MET A 33 -13.94 0.56 1.07
N VAL A 34 -14.66 1.48 0.44
CA VAL A 34 -16.04 1.26 0.01
C VAL A 34 -15.98 0.64 -1.38
N VAL A 35 -16.23 -0.66 -1.47
CA VAL A 35 -16.39 -1.31 -2.78
C VAL A 35 -17.81 -0.98 -3.26
N SER A 36 -17.91 -0.23 -4.36
CA SER A 36 -19.19 0.27 -4.88
C SER A 36 -20.19 -0.85 -5.15
N ASP A 37 -21.45 -0.59 -4.79
CA ASP A 37 -22.56 -1.56 -4.84
C ASP A 37 -22.76 -2.16 -6.25
N SER A 38 -22.58 -1.36 -7.31
CA SER A 38 -22.70 -1.83 -8.70
C SER A 38 -21.70 -2.93 -9.08
N THR A 39 -20.55 -3.04 -8.42
CA THR A 39 -19.61 -4.15 -8.64
C THR A 39 -20.14 -5.44 -8.02
N TYR A 40 -20.83 -5.36 -6.89
CA TYR A 40 -21.48 -6.49 -6.23
C TYR A 40 -22.74 -6.96 -6.95
N GLU A 41 -23.56 -6.03 -7.46
CA GLU A 41 -24.74 -6.34 -8.29
C GLU A 41 -24.35 -7.14 -9.53
N LYS A 42 -23.33 -6.70 -10.29
CA LYS A 42 -22.85 -7.42 -11.47
C LYS A 42 -22.28 -8.80 -11.13
N ALA A 43 -21.74 -8.97 -9.94
CA ALA A 43 -21.20 -10.24 -9.45
C ALA A 43 -22.22 -11.13 -8.72
N ARG A 44 -23.48 -10.68 -8.57
CA ARG A 44 -24.52 -11.33 -7.72
C ARG A 44 -24.03 -11.67 -6.30
N MET A 45 -23.11 -10.87 -5.77
CA MET A 45 -22.57 -11.06 -4.42
C MET A 45 -23.22 -10.06 -3.47
N LYS A 46 -23.38 -10.43 -2.19
CA LYS A 46 -23.85 -9.49 -1.17
C LYS A 46 -22.81 -8.37 -1.00
N PRO A 47 -23.21 -7.08 -0.95
CA PRO A 47 -22.29 -6.00 -0.69
C PRO A 47 -21.56 -6.27 0.63
N ARG A 48 -20.23 -6.31 0.58
CA ARG A 48 -19.44 -6.40 1.81
C ARG A 48 -19.43 -5.05 2.49
N LYS A 49 -19.52 -5.06 3.82
CA LYS A 49 -19.38 -3.86 4.65
C LYS A 49 -18.07 -3.13 4.31
N PRO A 50 -18.07 -1.78 4.33
CA PRO A 50 -16.85 -1.01 4.16
C PRO A 50 -15.81 -1.51 5.16
N SER A 51 -14.64 -1.85 4.65
CA SER A 51 -13.55 -2.37 5.45
C SER A 51 -12.48 -1.29 5.57
N LYS A 52 -12.06 -1.04 6.80
CA LYS A 52 -10.93 -0.15 7.08
C LYS A 52 -9.65 -0.80 6.58
N VAL A 53 -8.92 -0.08 5.75
CA VAL A 53 -7.60 -0.46 5.26
C VAL A 53 -6.61 0.65 5.56
N TRP A 54 -5.35 0.28 5.67
CA TRP A 54 -4.24 1.22 5.80
C TRP A 54 -3.41 1.13 4.54
N VAL A 55 -3.04 2.28 3.99
CA VAL A 55 -2.19 2.39 2.82
C VAL A 55 -0.85 2.94 3.26
N ALA A 56 0.20 2.14 3.11
CA ALA A 56 1.58 2.54 3.33
C ALA A 56 2.20 2.92 1.98
N VAL A 57 2.58 4.19 1.83
CA VAL A 57 3.16 4.74 0.61
C VAL A 57 4.64 5.04 0.85
N PHE A 58 5.51 4.37 0.11
CA PHE A 58 6.94 4.62 0.08
C PHE A 58 7.27 5.40 -1.19
N ARG A 59 7.99 6.52 -1.06
CA ARG A 59 8.42 7.35 -2.19
C ARG A 59 9.93 7.49 -2.16
N LYS A 60 10.58 7.17 -3.26
CA LYS A 60 12.03 7.33 -3.39
C LYS A 60 12.37 7.88 -4.77
N TYR A 61 13.21 8.92 -4.77
CA TYR A 61 13.76 9.50 -5.99
C TYR A 61 15.11 8.86 -6.28
N PHE A 62 15.29 8.40 -7.51
CA PHE A 62 16.55 7.85 -7.99
C PHE A 62 17.07 8.73 -9.12
N LYS A 63 18.33 9.14 -9.00
CA LYS A 63 19.02 9.85 -10.06
C LYS A 63 19.70 8.84 -10.98
N THR A 64 19.35 8.86 -12.26
CA THR A 64 20.02 8.04 -13.28
C THR A 64 21.32 8.70 -13.74
N GLU A 65 22.19 7.93 -14.40
CA GLU A 65 23.46 8.43 -14.94
C GLU A 65 23.28 9.58 -15.95
N ASP A 66 22.13 9.63 -16.61
CA ASP A 66 21.74 10.69 -17.58
C ASP A 66 21.25 11.98 -16.88
N GLY A 67 21.23 12.01 -15.55
CA GLY A 67 20.78 13.16 -14.77
C GLY A 67 19.26 13.27 -14.60
N GLN A 68 18.48 12.31 -15.09
CA GLN A 68 17.03 12.25 -14.86
C GLN A 68 16.71 11.73 -13.46
N GLU A 69 15.72 12.35 -12.81
CA GLU A 69 15.18 11.91 -11.53
C GLU A 69 13.94 11.05 -11.78
N ILE A 70 14.02 9.76 -11.45
CA ILE A 70 12.90 8.83 -11.53
C ILE A 70 12.29 8.69 -10.13
N GLU A 71 10.99 8.99 -10.01
CA GLU A 71 10.24 8.74 -8.78
C GLU A 71 9.71 7.30 -8.79
N LYS A 72 10.20 6.48 -7.86
CA LYS A 72 9.58 5.18 -7.58
C LYS A 72 8.64 5.30 -6.39
N VAL A 73 7.41 4.86 -6.60
CA VAL A 73 6.36 4.84 -5.57
C VAL A 73 5.89 3.42 -5.35
N ILE A 74 5.98 2.95 -4.11
CA ILE A 74 5.43 1.67 -3.69
C ILE A 74 4.27 1.92 -2.73
N ARG A 75 3.14 1.26 -2.99
CA ARG A 75 1.95 1.35 -2.15
C ARG A 75 1.58 -0.05 -1.67
N ALA A 76 1.67 -0.27 -0.37
CA ALA A 76 1.17 -1.48 0.28
C ALA A 76 -0.16 -1.16 0.96
N THR A 77 -1.22 -1.87 0.58
CA THR A 77 -2.52 -1.80 1.24
C THR A 77 -2.64 -2.96 2.21
N ILE A 78 -2.94 -2.65 3.47
CA ILE A 78 -3.01 -3.55 4.59
C ILE A 78 -4.42 -3.52 5.16
N ASP A 79 -5.01 -4.68 5.39
CA ASP A 79 -6.32 -4.80 6.02
C ASP A 79 -6.24 -4.69 7.56
N SER A 80 -7.39 -4.47 8.20
CA SER A 80 -7.59 -4.46 9.67
C SER A 80 -7.05 -5.65 10.44
N LYS A 81 -6.77 -6.76 9.77
CA LYS A 81 -6.12 -7.94 10.35
C LYS A 81 -4.59 -7.95 10.21
N GLY A 82 -3.99 -6.92 9.63
CA GLY A 82 -2.55 -6.83 9.41
C GLY A 82 -2.07 -7.66 8.22
N LYS A 83 -2.99 -8.06 7.34
CA LYS A 83 -2.66 -8.76 6.11
C LYS A 83 -2.47 -7.74 4.98
N VAL A 84 -1.34 -7.82 4.27
CA VAL A 84 -1.17 -7.07 3.03
C VAL A 84 -2.13 -7.64 1.98
N ILE A 85 -3.08 -6.82 1.53
CA ILE A 85 -4.08 -7.21 0.53
C ILE A 85 -3.63 -6.89 -0.89
N LYS A 86 -2.77 -5.88 -1.06
CA LYS A 86 -2.30 -5.44 -2.36
C LYS A 86 -0.98 -4.68 -2.23
N ILE A 87 -0.03 -4.96 -3.11
CA ILE A 87 1.17 -4.13 -3.31
C ILE A 87 1.09 -3.60 -4.74
N THR A 88 1.32 -2.30 -4.91
CA THR A 88 1.35 -1.64 -6.22
C THR A 88 2.64 -0.85 -6.32
N HIS A 89 3.40 -1.07 -7.40
CA HIS A 89 4.56 -0.25 -7.72
C HIS A 89 4.25 0.64 -8.92
N SER A 90 4.81 1.85 -8.94
CA SER A 90 4.79 2.75 -10.09
C SER A 90 6.17 3.41 -10.23
N HIS A 91 6.63 3.55 -11.46
CA HIS A 91 7.90 4.13 -11.88
C HIS A 91 7.68 5.02 -13.09
#